data_AF-A0A239JAR1-F1
#
_entry.id   AF-A0A239JAR1-F1
#
_cell.length_a   1.000
_cell.length_b   1.000
_cell.length_c   1.000
_cell.angle_alpha   90.00
_cell.angle_beta   90.00
_cell.angle_gamma   90.00
#
_symmetry.space_group_name_H-M   'P 1'
#
loop_
_entity.id
_entity.type
_entity.pdbx_description
1 polymer ?
#
loop_
_entity_poly.entity_id
_entity_poly.type
_entity_poly.pdbx_seq_one_letter_code
_entity_poly.pdbx_strand_id
1 'polypeptide(L)'
;MALLLDGLANGWISLFAILVLWVETAALSLLSPQRWRRFRALCPNALSGTCLLCALGLALRGQGPIWILALLAASLVAHAADILMRRQDQGRLFSRSTE
;
A
#
# COMPACT_ATOMS: atom_id res chain seq x y z
N MET A 1 -18.27 13.62 -16.62
CA MET A 1 -18.86 12.93 -15.46
C MET A 1 -19.25 11.48 -15.75
N ALA A 2 -19.85 11.18 -16.91
CA ALA A 2 -20.26 9.81 -17.28
C ALA A 2 -19.11 8.79 -17.28
N LEU A 3 -17.95 9.10 -17.89
CA LEU A 3 -16.77 8.21 -17.89
C LEU A 3 -16.20 7.91 -16.50
N LEU A 4 -16.30 8.87 -15.57
CA LEU A 4 -15.85 8.69 -14.18
C LEU A 4 -16.79 7.75 -13.42
N LEU A 5 -18.09 7.87 -13.66
CA LEU A 5 -19.12 7.01 -13.05
C LEU A 5 -19.10 5.60 -13.63
N ASP A 6 -18.85 5.45 -14.94
CA ASP A 6 -18.69 4.16 -15.61
C ASP A 6 -17.44 3.40 -15.11
N GLY A 7 -16.34 4.12 -14.93
CA GLY A 7 -15.12 3.59 -14.31
C GLY A 7 -15.31 3.18 -12.84
N LEU A 8 -16.18 3.87 -12.12
CA LEU A 8 -16.57 3.55 -10.74
C LEU A 8 -17.41 2.26 -10.68
N ALA A 9 -18.38 2.11 -11.59
CA ALA A 9 -19.24 0.93 -11.68
C ALA A 9 -18.49 -0.35 -12.07
N ASN A 10 -17.39 -0.21 -12.83
CA ASN A 10 -16.70 -1.36 -13.42
C ASN A 10 -15.43 -1.78 -12.62
N GLY A 11 -15.14 -1.11 -11.50
CA GLY A 11 -13.99 -1.38 -10.63
C GLY A 11 -12.64 -0.94 -11.20
N TRP A 12 -12.62 -0.16 -12.28
CA TRP A 12 -11.39 0.35 -12.92
C TRP A 12 -10.69 1.40 -12.06
N ILE A 13 -11.46 2.10 -11.22
CA ILE A 13 -10.94 3.10 -10.26
C ILE A 13 -9.85 2.49 -9.35
N SER A 14 -10.02 1.22 -8.96
CA SER A 14 -9.09 0.49 -8.10
C SER A 14 -7.76 0.22 -8.81
N LEU A 15 -7.81 -0.22 -10.07
CA LEU A 15 -6.60 -0.43 -10.88
C LEU A 15 -5.83 0.88 -11.08
N PHE A 16 -6.54 1.97 -11.34
CA PHE A 16 -5.92 3.29 -11.49
C PHE A 16 -5.26 3.75 -10.20
N ALA A 17 -5.93 3.56 -9.06
CA ALA A 17 -5.37 3.88 -7.75
C ALA A 17 -4.13 3.02 -7.41
N ILE A 18 -4.13 1.74 -7.79
CA ILE A 18 -2.95 0.85 -7.62
C ILE A 18 -1.78 1.39 -8.45
N LEU A 19 -2.03 1.79 -9.69
CA LEU A 19 -1.00 2.34 -10.56
C LEU A 19 -0.41 3.63 -9.97
N VAL A 20 -1.25 4.56 -9.52
CA VAL A 20 -0.82 5.80 -8.85
C VAL A 20 0.01 5.49 -7.61
N LEU A 21 -0.44 4.58 -6.75
CA LEU A 21 0.28 4.17 -5.54
C LEU A 21 1.69 3.67 -5.84
N TRP A 22 1.86 2.82 -6.86
CA TRP A 22 3.17 2.31 -7.24
C TRP A 22 4.04 3.39 -7.89
N VAL A 23 3.45 4.29 -8.68
CA VAL A 23 4.17 5.43 -9.27
C VAL A 23 4.69 6.36 -8.17
N GLU A 24 3.87 6.70 -7.17
CA GLU A 24 4.31 7.50 -6.02
C GLU A 24 5.39 6.79 -5.21
N THR A 25 5.22 5.49 -4.96
CA THR A 25 6.22 4.67 -4.24
C THR A 25 7.56 4.66 -4.99
N ALA A 26 7.53 4.51 -6.32
CA ALA A 26 8.71 4.55 -7.17
C ALA A 26 9.35 5.93 -7.21
N ALA A 27 8.55 7.00 -7.36
CA ALA A 27 9.03 8.38 -7.37
C ALA A 27 9.72 8.74 -6.05
N LEU A 28 9.10 8.46 -4.90
CA LEU A 28 9.64 8.72 -3.57
C LEU A 28 10.93 7.93 -3.28
N SER A 29 11.04 6.72 -3.84
CA SER A 29 12.24 5.90 -3.81
C SER A 29 13.36 6.52 -4.65
N LEU A 30 13.07 6.94 -5.89
CA LEU A 30 14.04 7.53 -6.83
C LEU A 30 14.59 8.88 -6.36
N LEU A 31 13.74 9.70 -5.74
CA LEU A 31 14.09 10.99 -5.15
C LEU A 31 14.98 10.87 -3.90
N SER A 32 15.17 9.66 -3.36
CA SER A 32 15.98 9.45 -2.17
C SER A 32 17.43 9.10 -2.51
N PRO A 33 18.42 9.63 -1.76
CA PRO A 33 19.81 9.17 -1.87
C PRO A 33 19.99 7.70 -1.45
N GLN A 34 19.04 7.11 -0.72
CA GLN A 34 19.04 5.70 -0.29
C GLN A 34 17.84 4.93 -0.89
N ARG A 35 17.79 4.90 -2.22
CA ARG A 35 16.71 4.30 -3.05
C ARG A 35 16.24 2.94 -2.54
N TRP A 36 17.16 1.98 -2.39
CA TRP A 36 16.83 0.62 -1.95
C TRP A 36 16.31 0.54 -0.51
N ARG A 37 16.82 1.37 0.39
CA ARG A 37 16.37 1.37 1.79
C ARG A 37 14.97 1.97 1.92
N ARG A 38 14.71 3.08 1.21
CA ARG A 38 13.36 3.68 1.16
C ARG A 38 12.36 2.76 0.47
N PHE A 39 12.74 2.11 -0.63
CA PHE A 39 11.86 1.16 -1.30
C PHE A 39 11.46 0.01 -0.38
N ARG A 40 12.41 -0.61 0.33
CA ARG A 40 12.10 -1.68 1.31
C ARG A 40 11.23 -1.20 2.47
N ALA A 41 11.33 0.06 2.86
CA ALA A 41 10.49 0.66 3.91
C ALA A 41 9.10 1.09 3.42
N LEU A 42 8.91 1.28 2.11
CA LEU A 42 7.63 1.69 1.51
C LEU A 42 6.89 0.51 0.87
N CYS A 43 7.59 -0.57 0.52
CA CYS A 43 7.04 -1.76 -0.11
C CYS A 43 5.94 -2.45 0.71
N PRO A 44 6.08 -2.65 2.05
CA PRO A 44 5.02 -3.31 2.83
C PRO A 44 3.77 -2.43 2.92
N ASN A 45 3.95 -1.12 3.07
CA ASN A 45 2.85 -0.15 3.01
C ASN A 45 2.17 -0.12 1.63
N ALA A 46 2.94 -0.13 0.54
CA ALA A 46 2.38 -0.19 -0.81
C ALA A 46 1.62 -1.51 -1.06
N LEU A 47 2.11 -2.64 -0.51
CA LEU A 47 1.39 -3.92 -0.55
C LEU A 47 0.08 -3.89 0.25
N SER A 48 0.09 -3.25 1.42
CA SER A 48 -1.12 -3.08 2.22
C SER A 48 -2.16 -2.23 1.47
N GLY A 49 -1.72 -1.15 0.82
CA GLY A 49 -2.55 -0.28 0.00
C GLY A 49 -3.11 -0.98 -1.25
N THR A 50 -2.30 -1.78 -1.96
CA THR A 50 -2.81 -2.55 -3.11
C THR A 50 -3.84 -3.58 -2.67
N CYS A 51 -3.65 -4.21 -1.51
CA CYS A 51 -4.60 -5.18 -0.98
C CYS A 51 -5.96 -4.52 -0.64
N LEU A 52 -5.95 -3.34 -0.03
CA LEU A 52 -7.15 -2.52 0.21
C LEU A 52 -7.84 -2.10 -1.09
N LEU A 53 -7.07 -1.64 -2.08
CA LEU A 53 -7.63 -1.21 -3.35
C LEU A 53 -8.23 -2.40 -4.11
N CYS A 54 -7.58 -3.57 -4.10
CA CYS A 54 -8.15 -4.81 -4.64
C CYS A 54 -9.46 -5.18 -3.93
N ALA A 55 -9.51 -5.07 -2.60
CA ALA A 55 -10.72 -5.33 -1.83
C ALA A 55 -11.86 -4.39 -2.23
N LEU A 56 -11.54 -3.10 -2.39
CA LEU A 56 -12.48 -2.10 -2.87
C LEU A 56 -12.95 -2.39 -4.30
N GLY A 57 -12.05 -2.79 -5.20
CA GLY A 57 -12.38 -3.15 -6.58
C GLY A 57 -13.31 -4.36 -6.66
N LEU A 58 -13.11 -5.35 -5.80
CA LEU A 58 -14.02 -6.49 -5.66
C LEU A 58 -15.37 -6.08 -5.05
N ALA A 59 -15.37 -5.21 -4.04
CA ALA A 59 -16.58 -4.68 -3.43
C ALA A 59 -17.45 -3.92 -4.45
N LEU A 60 -16.83 -3.07 -5.29
CA LEU A 60 -17.51 -2.34 -6.35
C LEU A 60 -18.09 -3.25 -7.44
N ARG A 61 -17.48 -4.42 -7.67
CA ARG A 61 -17.97 -5.44 -8.62
C ARG A 61 -19.02 -6.37 -8.02
N GLY A 62 -19.46 -6.15 -6.78
CA GLY A 62 -20.46 -7.00 -6.10
C GLY A 62 -19.96 -8.41 -5.78
N GLN A 63 -18.64 -8.61 -5.69
CA GLN A 63 -18.05 -9.90 -5.33
C GLN A 63 -18.34 -10.27 -3.86
N GLY A 64 -18.32 -11.58 -3.59
CA GLY A 64 -18.70 -12.12 -2.28
C GLY A 64 -17.87 -11.54 -1.11
N PRO A 65 -18.50 -11.30 0.05
CA PRO A 65 -17.89 -10.61 1.19
C PRO A 65 -16.66 -11.31 1.77
N ILE A 66 -16.53 -12.63 1.55
CA ILE A 66 -15.41 -13.44 2.04
C ILE A 66 -14.07 -12.99 1.42
N TRP A 67 -14.04 -12.66 0.13
CA TRP A 67 -12.82 -12.20 -0.54
C TRP A 67 -12.40 -10.80 -0.07
N ILE A 68 -13.38 -9.93 0.17
CA ILE A 68 -13.14 -8.58 0.71
C ILE A 68 -12.55 -8.69 2.11
N LEU A 69 -13.12 -9.55 2.97
CA LEU A 69 -12.63 -9.79 4.32
C LEU A 69 -11.18 -10.33 4.31
N ALA A 70 -10.89 -11.29 3.44
CA ALA A 70 -9.56 -11.87 3.32
C ALA A 70 -8.51 -10.82 2.90
N LEU A 71 -8.84 -9.94 1.96
CA LEU A 71 -7.95 -8.86 1.53
C LEU A 71 -7.81 -7.77 2.61
N LEU A 72 -8.87 -7.44 3.33
CA LEU A 72 -8.78 -6.51 4.47
C LEU A 72 -7.88 -7.06 5.58
N ALA A 73 -8.03 -8.35 5.92
CA ALA A 73 -7.18 -9.00 6.91
C ALA A 73 -5.71 -9.04 6.45
N ALA A 74 -5.45 -9.40 5.18
CA ALA A 74 -4.11 -9.40 4.61
C ALA A 74 -3.48 -8.01 4.59
N SER A 75 -4.26 -6.97 4.26
CA SER A 75 -3.83 -5.57 4.32
C SER A 75 -3.41 -5.16 5.73
N LEU A 76 -4.18 -5.58 6.74
CA LEU A 76 -3.91 -5.27 8.14
C LEU A 76 -2.61 -5.92 8.62
N VAL A 77 -2.38 -7.18 8.24
CA VAL A 77 -1.13 -7.90 8.55
C VAL A 77 0.07 -7.23 7.87
N ALA A 78 -0.06 -6.86 6.60
CA ALA A 78 0.99 -6.15 5.86
C ALA A 78 1.31 -4.78 6.48
N HIS A 79 0.29 -4.04 6.93
CA HIS A 79 0.46 -2.76 7.60
C HIS A 79 1.10 -2.90 8.98
N ALA A 80 0.68 -3.89 9.77
CA ALA A 80 1.26 -4.17 11.07
C ALA A 80 2.75 -4.55 10.95
N ALA A 81 3.09 -5.36 9.94
CA ALA A 81 4.48 -5.68 9.62
C ALA A 81 5.30 -4.43 9.25
N ASP A 82 4.75 -3.51 8.44
CA ASP A 82 5.39 -2.24 8.10
C ASP A 82 5.74 -1.42 9.34
N ILE A 83 4.78 -1.27 10.26
CA ILE A 83 4.96 -0.52 11.51
C ILE A 83 6.04 -1.17 12.37
N LEU A 84 6.01 -2.50 12.53
CA LEU A 84 7.01 -3.23 13.32
C LEU A 84 8.42 -3.06 12.75
N MET A 85 8.57 -3.15 11.44
CA MET A 85 9.86 -2.95 10.76
C MET A 85 10.36 -1.51 10.92
N ARG A 86 9.49 -0.51 10.80
CA ARG A 86 9.86 0.90 11.03
C ARG A 86 10.30 1.18 12.46
N ARG A 87 9.65 0.55 13.46
CA ARG A 87 10.06 0.71 14.87
C ARG A 87 11.45 0.17 15.14
N GLN A 88 11.82 -0.97 14.53
CA GLN A 88 13.15 -1.55 14.69
C GLN A 88 14.25 -0.68 14.10
N ASP A 89 14.01 -0.05 12.94
CA ASP A 89 14.97 0.87 12.32
C ASP A 89 15.15 2.17 13.12
N GLN A 90 14.08 2.70 13.72
CA GLN A 90 14.18 3.89 14.59
C GLN A 90 14.92 3.60 15.90
N GLY A 91 14.70 2.43 16.52
CA GLY A 91 15.43 2.02 17.72
C GLY A 91 16.96 1.93 17.51
N ARG A 92 17.40 1.50 16.32
CA ARG A 92 18.83 1.46 15.97
C ARG A 92 19.46 2.85 15.77
N LEU A 93 18.69 3.83 15.32
CA LEU A 93 19.16 5.21 15.14
C LEU A 93 19.40 5.91 16.48
N PHE A 94 18.55 5.67 17.47
CA PHE A 94 18.74 6.22 18.83
C PHE A 94 19.92 5.56 19.57
N SER A 95 20.15 4.26 19.37
CA SER A 95 21.28 3.55 20.00
C SER A 95 22.66 3.99 19.48
N ARG A 96 22.75 4.68 18.34
CA ARG A 96 24.02 5.12 17.73
C ARG A 96 24.44 6.53 18.11
N SER A 97 23.58 7.30 18.78
CA SER A 97 23.85 8.71 19.08
C SER A 97 24.33 8.95 20.52
N THR A 98 24.63 7.90 21.28
CA THR A 98 25.02 7.96 22.70
C THR A 98 26.44 7.46 22.97
N GLU A 99 27.28 7.33 21.94
CA GLU A 99 28.73 7.07 22.11
C GLU A 99 29.57 8.23 21.56
#